data_AF-A0A067Z4F3-F1
#
_entry.id   AF-A0A067Z4F3-F1
#
_cell.length_a   1.000
_cell.length_b   1.000
_cell.length_c   1.000
_cell.angle_alpha   90.00
_cell.angle_beta   90.00
_cell.angle_gamma   90.00
#
_symmetry.space_group_name_H-M   'P 1'
#
loop_
_entity.id
_entity.type
_entity.pdbx_description
1 polymer ?
#
loop_
_entity_poly.entity_id
_entity_poly.type
_entity_poly.pdbx_seq_one_letter_code
_entity_poly.pdbx_strand_id
1 'polypeptide(L)'
;MAQSFHDSANLKQAMVQKARSFQESGAWVSRPLHWDGETGSLVGALLESEDLDQWSSQFGLPKWLALLLDMVAATISTPKEGMAAQLALLEAVPVGVDLDRQGNLLILRFLRETEKDLAFLNADHPLRVSLRDAMELHDMELAGAAPKPALWRKVRSAAIAETDRAVKESPEAQFGGVIEAATWSPRTSRSVVSDTFRSWVNARRDAAVQRQVGERGLLTVKETKSLLEKIHEEEKKKRKDKKEFIHVFGILEEKYPKEHASMMDFLRTQHKESLQQWENALGILLGVFEAAHCPDRCTC
;
A
#
# COMPACT_ATOMS: atom_id res chain seq x y z
N MET A 1 -2.03 27.00 -6.24
CA MET A 1 -1.78 25.71 -5.56
C MET A 1 -2.41 25.80 -4.20
N ALA A 2 -3.16 24.79 -3.76
CA ALA A 2 -3.74 24.78 -2.43
C ALA A 2 -2.64 24.50 -1.41
N GLN A 3 -2.57 25.30 -0.35
CA GLN A 3 -1.64 25.08 0.75
C GLN A 3 -2.27 24.11 1.75
N SER A 4 -1.49 23.15 2.24
CA SER A 4 -1.98 22.16 3.20
C SER A 4 -2.59 22.81 4.44
N PHE A 5 -3.74 22.28 4.88
CA PHE A 5 -4.52 22.82 6.00
C PHE A 5 -4.95 24.28 5.80
N HIS A 6 -5.02 24.78 4.57
CA HIS A 6 -5.27 26.19 4.26
C HIS A 6 -4.29 27.13 5.00
N ASP A 7 -3.05 26.68 5.21
CA ASP A 7 -2.03 27.38 6.00
C ASP A 7 -2.43 27.60 7.49
N SER A 8 -3.39 26.83 8.00
CA SER A 8 -3.92 26.96 9.37
C SER A 8 -3.45 25.82 10.27
N ALA A 9 -2.53 26.15 11.18
CA ALA A 9 -2.11 25.23 12.25
C ALA A 9 -3.28 24.83 13.16
N ASN A 10 -4.23 25.75 13.38
CA ASN A 10 -5.43 25.48 14.17
C ASN A 10 -6.32 24.44 13.48
N LEU A 11 -6.44 24.49 12.15
CA LEU A 11 -7.19 23.48 11.40
C LEU A 11 -6.55 22.10 11.55
N LYS A 12 -5.22 22.01 11.39
CA LYS A 12 -4.48 20.75 11.61
C LYS A 12 -4.71 20.22 13.02
N GLN A 13 -4.59 21.07 14.05
CA GLN A 13 -4.80 20.66 15.44
C GLN A 13 -6.23 20.16 15.70
N ALA A 14 -7.24 20.87 15.19
CA ALA A 14 -8.64 20.46 15.31
C ALA A 14 -8.91 19.12 14.62
N MET A 15 -8.34 18.91 13.42
CA MET A 15 -8.45 17.63 12.71
C MET A 15 -7.80 16.48 13.49
N VAL A 16 -6.59 16.68 14.03
CA VAL A 16 -5.89 15.67 14.83
C VAL A 16 -6.66 15.35 16.11
N GLN A 17 -7.23 16.36 16.78
CA GLN A 17 -8.06 16.14 17.98
C GLN A 17 -9.35 15.38 17.66
N LYS A 18 -10.03 15.74 16.55
CA LYS A 18 -11.21 15.00 16.06
C LYS A 18 -10.87 13.56 15.73
N ALA A 19 -9.75 13.33 15.04
CA ALA A 19 -9.25 12.01 14.70
C ALA A 19 -9.00 11.14 15.95
N ARG A 20 -8.29 11.69 16.95
CA ARG A 20 -8.01 11.00 18.23
C ARG A 20 -9.30 10.63 18.96
N SER A 21 -10.20 11.61 19.11
CA SER A 21 -11.49 11.40 19.79
C SER A 21 -12.36 10.35 19.09
N PHE A 22 -12.37 10.34 17.76
CA PHE A 22 -13.09 9.35 16.97
C PHE A 22 -12.53 7.94 17.13
N GLN A 23 -11.20 7.78 17.13
CA GLN A 23 -10.58 6.47 17.35
C GLN A 23 -10.81 5.96 18.79
N GLU A 24 -10.81 6.86 19.77
CA GLU A 24 -11.07 6.53 21.19
C GLU A 24 -12.54 6.13 21.46
N SER A 25 -13.49 6.55 20.61
CA SER A 25 -14.91 6.19 20.77
C SER A 25 -15.21 4.72 20.46
N GLY A 26 -14.31 4.03 19.76
CA GLY A 26 -14.52 2.65 19.30
C GLY A 26 -15.38 2.53 18.03
N ALA A 27 -15.78 3.65 17.42
CA ALA A 27 -16.58 3.68 16.19
C ALA A 27 -15.76 3.50 14.89
N TRP A 28 -14.44 3.35 15.01
CA TRP A 28 -13.54 3.21 13.87
C TRP A 28 -13.69 1.83 13.20
N VAL A 29 -13.74 1.82 11.87
CA VAL A 29 -13.71 0.61 11.05
C VAL A 29 -12.67 0.69 9.95
N SER A 30 -12.06 -0.46 9.63
CA SER A 30 -11.04 -0.60 8.59
C SER A 30 -11.65 -0.70 7.18
N ARG A 31 -12.44 0.30 6.78
CA ARG A 31 -13.07 0.39 5.46
C ARG A 31 -12.82 1.76 4.85
N PRO A 32 -12.08 1.92 3.75
CA PRO A 32 -11.75 3.24 3.21
C PRO A 32 -12.98 4.09 2.84
N LEU A 33 -12.89 5.40 3.11
CA LEU A 33 -13.88 6.44 2.79
C LEU A 33 -15.31 6.02 3.15
N HIS A 34 -15.52 5.67 4.42
CA HIS A 34 -16.81 5.19 4.91
C HIS A 34 -17.31 6.00 6.08
N TRP A 35 -18.60 6.36 6.05
CA TRP A 35 -19.31 6.98 7.16
C TRP A 35 -20.81 6.65 7.06
N ASP A 36 -21.37 6.06 8.12
CA ASP A 36 -22.82 5.75 8.18
C ASP A 36 -23.60 6.63 9.18
N GLY A 37 -22.92 7.57 9.84
CA GLY A 37 -23.47 8.43 10.89
C GLY A 37 -23.12 7.97 12.31
N GLU A 38 -22.69 6.73 12.49
CA GLU A 38 -22.30 6.15 13.77
C GLU A 38 -20.86 5.62 13.74
N THR A 39 -20.51 4.88 12.68
CA THR A 39 -19.20 4.27 12.45
C THR A 39 -18.59 4.72 11.13
N GLY A 40 -17.27 4.57 11.01
CA GLY A 40 -16.59 4.95 9.77
C GLY A 40 -15.08 4.79 9.77
N SER A 41 -14.49 5.15 8.64
CA SER A 41 -13.04 5.32 8.53
C SER A 41 -12.59 6.62 9.17
N LEU A 42 -11.28 6.80 9.32
CA LEU A 42 -10.76 8.08 9.78
C LEU A 42 -11.19 9.22 8.84
N VAL A 43 -11.02 9.04 7.52
CA VAL A 43 -11.39 10.09 6.56
C VAL A 43 -12.89 10.33 6.53
N GLY A 44 -13.69 9.27 6.53
CA GLY A 44 -15.15 9.38 6.54
C GLY A 44 -15.67 10.08 7.79
N ALA A 45 -15.11 9.79 8.97
CA ALA A 45 -15.48 10.45 10.22
C ALA A 45 -14.97 11.90 10.31
N LEU A 46 -13.80 12.22 9.75
CA LEU A 46 -13.33 13.60 9.68
C LEU A 46 -14.27 14.45 8.81
N LEU A 47 -14.70 13.90 7.67
CA LEU A 47 -15.64 14.53 6.74
C LEU A 47 -17.11 14.47 7.20
N GLU A 48 -17.46 13.50 8.04
CA GLU A 48 -18.85 13.07 8.28
C GLU A 48 -19.60 12.80 6.96
N SER A 49 -18.88 12.27 5.97
CA SER A 49 -19.35 12.10 4.59
C SER A 49 -18.43 11.14 3.83
N GLU A 50 -18.97 10.50 2.79
CA GLU A 50 -18.20 9.72 1.81
C GLU A 50 -17.81 10.56 0.57
N ASP A 51 -18.19 11.84 0.52
CA ASP A 51 -17.89 12.75 -0.59
C ASP A 51 -16.46 13.32 -0.47
N LEU A 52 -15.53 12.68 -1.18
CA LEU A 52 -14.12 13.05 -1.21
C LEU A 52 -13.85 14.43 -1.85
N ASP A 53 -14.80 15.05 -2.56
CA ASP A 53 -14.61 16.40 -3.08
C ASP A 53 -14.58 17.44 -1.96
N GLN A 54 -15.24 17.14 -0.83
CA GLN A 54 -15.23 17.97 0.37
C GLN A 54 -13.88 17.98 1.09
N TRP A 55 -13.06 16.93 0.93
CA TRP A 55 -11.75 16.83 1.55
C TRP A 55 -10.83 17.99 1.18
N SER A 56 -10.78 18.33 -0.11
CA SER A 56 -9.92 19.41 -0.59
C SER A 56 -10.46 20.79 -0.24
N SER A 57 -11.78 20.99 -0.28
CA SER A 57 -12.37 22.29 0.06
C SER A 57 -12.36 22.57 1.57
N GLN A 58 -12.69 21.58 2.40
CA GLN A 58 -12.73 21.74 3.86
C GLN A 58 -11.34 21.81 4.48
N PHE A 59 -10.40 20.96 4.04
CA PHE A 59 -9.11 20.80 4.71
C PHE A 59 -7.90 21.32 3.94
N GLY A 60 -8.06 21.72 2.67
CA GLY A 60 -6.90 22.14 1.86
C GLY A 60 -5.92 20.99 1.61
N LEU A 61 -6.39 19.75 1.68
CA LEU A 61 -5.59 18.54 1.50
C LEU A 61 -5.93 17.85 0.17
N PRO A 62 -4.94 17.26 -0.52
CA PRO A 62 -5.19 16.57 -1.77
C PRO A 62 -5.91 15.23 -1.51
N LYS A 63 -6.75 14.82 -2.47
CA LYS A 63 -7.55 13.59 -2.36
C LYS A 63 -6.70 12.32 -2.19
N TRP A 64 -5.49 12.30 -2.76
CA TRP A 64 -4.57 11.17 -2.59
C TRP A 64 -4.14 10.96 -1.15
N LEU A 65 -4.06 12.02 -0.35
CA LEU A 65 -3.69 11.91 1.06
C LEU A 65 -4.82 11.26 1.88
N ALA A 66 -6.07 11.56 1.56
CA ALA A 66 -7.22 10.89 2.19
C ALA A 66 -7.18 9.38 1.91
N LEU A 67 -7.01 8.99 0.64
CA LEU A 67 -6.94 7.57 0.29
C LEU A 67 -5.71 6.89 0.90
N LEU A 68 -4.58 7.59 1.00
CA LEU A 68 -3.39 7.07 1.67
C LEU A 68 -3.61 6.85 3.18
N LEU A 69 -4.25 7.80 3.88
CA LEU A 69 -4.58 7.67 5.30
C LEU A 69 -5.39 6.39 5.57
N ASP A 70 -6.48 6.19 4.84
CA ASP A 70 -7.30 4.97 5.01
C ASP A 70 -6.57 3.69 4.56
N MET A 71 -5.75 3.77 3.51
CA MET A 71 -4.96 2.63 3.03
C MET A 71 -3.91 2.18 4.06
N VAL A 72 -3.27 3.11 4.77
CA VAL A 72 -2.25 2.79 5.78
C VAL A 72 -2.82 1.94 6.90
N ALA A 73 -4.05 2.19 7.36
CA ALA A 73 -4.66 1.31 8.36
C ALA A 73 -5.14 -0.01 7.77
N ALA A 74 -5.69 0.00 6.55
CA ALA A 74 -6.22 -1.21 5.92
C ALA A 74 -5.14 -2.26 5.61
N THR A 75 -3.87 -1.88 5.56
CA THR A 75 -2.74 -2.79 5.32
C THR A 75 -2.06 -3.30 6.58
N ILE A 76 -2.43 -2.78 7.77
CA ILE A 76 -1.87 -3.24 9.05
C ILE A 76 -2.71 -4.37 9.64
N SER A 77 -2.03 -5.33 10.26
CA SER A 77 -2.68 -6.55 10.77
C SER A 77 -3.57 -6.32 11.99
N THR A 78 -3.31 -5.29 12.81
CA THR A 78 -4.13 -4.98 13.99
C THR A 78 -4.80 -3.62 13.89
N PRO A 79 -6.08 -3.48 14.30
CA PRO A 79 -6.78 -2.20 14.32
C PRO A 79 -6.04 -1.11 15.12
N LYS A 80 -5.43 -1.47 16.25
CA LYS A 80 -4.73 -0.53 17.13
C LYS A 80 -3.51 0.10 16.45
N GLU A 81 -2.69 -0.71 15.81
CA GLU A 81 -1.53 -0.22 15.04
C GLU A 81 -1.99 0.55 13.80
N GLY A 82 -3.06 0.09 13.14
CA GLY A 82 -3.79 0.81 12.08
C GLY A 82 -4.10 2.25 12.44
N MET A 83 -4.85 2.41 13.53
CA MET A 83 -5.27 3.71 14.05
C MET A 83 -4.07 4.60 14.43
N ALA A 84 -3.07 4.04 15.13
CA ALA A 84 -1.88 4.78 15.54
C ALA A 84 -1.07 5.29 14.34
N ALA A 85 -0.92 4.49 13.30
CA ALA A 85 -0.24 4.87 12.08
C ALA A 85 -0.96 5.97 11.31
N GLN A 86 -2.29 5.90 11.22
CA GLN A 86 -3.10 6.95 10.60
C GLN A 86 -2.92 8.30 11.29
N LEU A 87 -2.94 8.30 12.62
CA LEU A 87 -2.68 9.50 13.41
C LEU A 87 -1.27 10.03 13.19
N ALA A 88 -0.26 9.16 13.29
CA ALA A 88 1.13 9.55 13.06
C ALA A 88 1.31 10.18 11.66
N LEU A 89 0.68 9.59 10.63
CA LEU A 89 0.73 10.13 9.29
C LEU A 89 0.04 11.49 9.18
N LEU A 90 -1.18 11.64 9.73
CA LEU A 90 -1.93 12.91 9.73
C LEU A 90 -1.16 14.01 10.47
N GLU A 91 -0.56 13.67 11.61
CA GLU A 91 0.28 14.57 12.41
C GLU A 91 1.57 14.97 11.69
N ALA A 92 2.13 14.07 10.89
CA ALA A 92 3.32 14.35 10.10
C ALA A 92 3.05 15.25 8.90
N VAL A 93 1.81 15.45 8.43
CA VAL A 93 1.55 16.32 7.26
C VAL A 93 1.91 17.78 7.59
N PRO A 94 2.77 18.46 6.84
CA PRO A 94 3.13 19.86 7.11
C PRO A 94 1.95 20.80 6.91
N VAL A 95 1.98 21.96 7.56
CA VAL A 95 1.06 23.09 7.32
C VAL A 95 1.68 24.03 6.29
N GLY A 96 0.88 24.59 5.39
CA GLY A 96 1.35 25.63 4.47
C GLY A 96 2.24 25.13 3.33
N VAL A 97 2.21 23.83 3.01
CA VAL A 97 3.07 23.22 1.97
C VAL A 97 2.22 22.73 0.79
N ASP A 98 2.76 22.85 -0.42
CA ASP A 98 2.22 22.21 -1.61
C ASP A 98 2.39 20.69 -1.54
N LEU A 99 1.29 19.99 -1.24
CA LEU A 99 1.29 18.54 -1.14
C LEU A 99 1.31 17.84 -2.50
N ASP A 100 0.99 18.49 -3.62
CA ASP A 100 1.13 17.86 -4.94
C ASP A 100 2.62 17.56 -5.24
N ARG A 101 3.52 18.43 -4.79
CA ARG A 101 4.97 18.17 -4.80
C ARG A 101 5.32 16.97 -3.92
N GLN A 102 4.72 16.86 -2.73
CA GLN A 102 5.01 15.75 -1.82
C GLN A 102 4.50 14.41 -2.32
N GLY A 103 3.35 14.36 -3.00
CA GLY A 103 2.88 13.15 -3.66
C GLY A 103 3.90 12.60 -4.67
N ASN A 104 4.52 13.49 -5.46
CA ASN A 104 5.58 13.10 -6.40
C ASN A 104 6.85 12.60 -5.68
N LEU A 105 7.28 13.29 -4.61
CA LEU A 105 8.44 12.86 -3.81
C LEU A 105 8.23 11.50 -3.14
N LEU A 106 7.02 11.23 -2.63
CA LEU A 106 6.66 9.92 -2.07
C LEU A 106 6.77 8.81 -3.11
N ILE A 107 6.17 9.00 -4.29
CA ILE A 107 6.23 8.01 -5.37
C ILE A 107 7.68 7.77 -5.79
N LEU A 108 8.48 8.82 -5.98
CA LEU A 108 9.90 8.69 -6.32
C LEU A 108 10.70 7.91 -5.28
N ARG A 109 10.40 8.07 -3.98
CA ARG A 109 11.05 7.26 -2.95
C ARG A 109 10.72 5.78 -3.11
N PHE A 110 9.46 5.43 -3.35
CA PHE A 110 9.09 4.04 -3.62
C PHE A 110 9.75 3.50 -4.89
N LEU A 111 9.75 4.26 -5.99
CA LEU A 111 10.39 3.87 -7.24
C LEU A 111 11.91 3.67 -7.08
N ARG A 112 12.60 4.49 -6.29
CA ARG A 112 14.04 4.33 -5.99
C ARG A 112 14.32 3.08 -5.17
N GLU A 113 13.44 2.70 -4.25
CA GLU A 113 13.56 1.40 -3.58
C GLU A 113 13.29 0.25 -4.55
N THR A 114 12.27 0.38 -5.41
CA THR A 114 12.01 -0.59 -6.48
C THR A 114 13.18 -0.74 -7.46
N GLU A 115 13.95 0.31 -7.72
CA GLU A 115 15.18 0.21 -8.52
C GLU A 115 16.21 -0.73 -7.88
N LYS A 116 16.36 -0.68 -6.56
CA LYS A 116 17.24 -1.59 -5.81
C LYS A 116 16.68 -3.00 -5.84
N ASP A 117 15.37 -3.16 -5.67
CA ASP A 117 14.70 -4.46 -5.68
C ASP A 117 14.79 -5.15 -7.06
N LEU A 118 14.90 -4.37 -8.14
CA LEU A 118 15.09 -4.85 -9.52
C LEU A 118 16.55 -4.88 -9.99
N ALA A 119 17.53 -4.66 -9.09
CA ALA A 119 18.95 -4.59 -9.46
C ALA A 119 19.52 -5.88 -10.06
N PHE A 120 18.84 -7.02 -9.87
CA PHE A 120 19.18 -8.31 -10.48
C PHE A 120 18.93 -8.36 -12.00
N LEU A 121 18.12 -7.44 -12.54
CA LEU A 121 17.90 -7.30 -13.98
C LEU A 121 18.97 -6.39 -14.60
N ASN A 122 19.35 -6.67 -15.85
CA ASN A 122 20.25 -5.80 -16.61
C ASN A 122 19.67 -4.38 -16.74
N ALA A 123 20.54 -3.37 -16.80
CA ALA A 123 20.10 -1.97 -16.83
C ALA A 123 19.24 -1.62 -18.06
N ASP A 124 19.42 -2.32 -19.17
CA ASP A 124 18.65 -2.20 -20.41
C ASP A 124 17.38 -3.06 -20.44
N HIS A 125 17.11 -3.83 -19.38
CA HIS A 125 15.88 -4.61 -19.28
C HIS A 125 14.64 -3.70 -19.42
N PRO A 126 13.66 -4.05 -20.28
CA PRO A 126 12.49 -3.19 -20.57
C PRO A 126 11.71 -2.71 -19.33
N LEU A 127 11.60 -3.55 -18.31
CA LEU A 127 10.99 -3.16 -17.03
C LEU A 127 11.77 -2.06 -16.30
N ARG A 128 13.12 -2.14 -16.30
CA ARG A 128 13.98 -1.11 -15.70
C ARG A 128 14.00 0.18 -16.53
N VAL A 129 13.81 0.08 -17.84
CA VAL A 129 13.57 1.26 -18.69
C VAL A 129 12.27 1.95 -18.28
N SER A 130 11.17 1.19 -18.17
CA SER A 130 9.87 1.73 -17.76
C SER A 130 9.91 2.36 -16.35
N LEU A 131 10.67 1.77 -15.43
CA LEU A 131 10.93 2.35 -14.10
C LEU A 131 11.61 3.72 -14.19
N ARG A 132 12.69 3.84 -14.98
CA ARG A 132 13.40 5.12 -15.16
C ARG A 132 12.52 6.16 -15.83
N ASP A 133 11.80 5.78 -16.87
CA ASP A 133 10.86 6.68 -17.56
C ASP A 133 9.77 7.18 -16.60
N ALA A 134 9.25 6.32 -15.71
CA ALA A 134 8.29 6.73 -14.69
C ALA A 134 8.91 7.73 -13.70
N MET A 135 10.12 7.46 -13.22
CA MET A 135 10.87 8.39 -12.34
C MET A 135 11.09 9.75 -13.03
N GLU A 136 11.48 9.75 -14.30
CA GLU A 136 11.69 10.97 -15.08
C GLU A 136 10.41 11.82 -15.18
N LEU A 137 9.23 11.21 -15.37
CA LEU A 137 7.97 11.94 -15.40
C LEU A 137 7.65 12.63 -14.07
N HIS A 138 7.96 12.00 -12.93
CA HIS A 138 7.80 12.63 -11.62
C HIS A 138 8.84 13.74 -11.39
N ASP A 139 10.10 13.53 -11.77
CA ASP A 139 11.15 14.56 -11.69
C ASP A 139 10.81 15.77 -12.57
N MET A 140 10.21 15.56 -13.75
CA MET A 140 9.68 16.63 -14.60
C MET A 140 8.60 17.47 -13.88
N GLU A 141 7.63 16.83 -13.21
CA GLU A 141 6.62 17.57 -12.42
C GLU A 141 7.25 18.33 -11.25
N LEU A 142 8.24 17.74 -10.57
CA LEU A 142 8.97 18.40 -9.49
C LEU A 142 9.78 19.61 -9.97
N ALA A 143 10.23 19.59 -11.23
CA ALA A 143 10.89 20.70 -11.91
C ALA A 143 9.89 21.75 -12.46
N GLY A 144 8.59 21.57 -12.24
CA GLY A 144 7.54 22.49 -12.67
C GLY A 144 7.04 22.28 -14.10
N ALA A 145 7.48 21.21 -14.79
CA ALA A 145 6.90 20.84 -16.06
C ALA A 145 5.52 20.18 -15.86
N ALA A 146 4.69 20.20 -16.91
CA ALA A 146 3.41 19.50 -16.94
C ALA A 146 3.42 18.43 -18.05
N PRO A 147 3.95 17.22 -17.78
CA PRO A 147 3.99 16.16 -18.77
C PRO A 147 2.58 15.85 -19.28
N LYS A 148 2.43 15.75 -20.60
CA LYS A 148 1.13 15.49 -21.22
C LYS A 148 0.59 14.12 -20.77
N PRO A 149 -0.73 13.95 -20.60
CA PRO A 149 -1.32 12.64 -20.23
C PRO A 149 -0.95 11.47 -21.15
N ALA A 150 -0.57 11.75 -22.40
CA ALA A 150 -0.11 10.73 -23.34
C ALA A 150 1.26 10.12 -22.96
N LEU A 151 2.15 10.88 -22.31
CA LEU A 151 3.45 10.39 -21.84
C LEU A 151 3.27 9.41 -20.69
N TRP A 152 2.48 9.78 -19.68
CA TRP A 152 2.10 8.88 -18.58
C TRP A 152 1.49 7.58 -19.10
N ARG A 153 0.52 7.66 -20.01
CA ARG A 153 -0.10 6.47 -20.62
C ARG A 153 0.91 5.62 -21.38
N LYS A 154 1.84 6.23 -22.12
CA LYS A 154 2.88 5.50 -22.87
C LYS A 154 3.78 4.70 -21.93
N VAL A 155 4.32 5.35 -20.88
CA VAL A 155 5.19 4.69 -19.90
C VAL A 155 4.44 3.58 -19.17
N ARG A 156 3.18 3.84 -18.77
CA ARG A 156 2.36 2.85 -18.08
C ARG A 156 2.08 1.64 -18.96
N SER A 157 1.74 1.84 -20.24
CA SER A 157 1.50 0.75 -21.18
C SER A 157 2.76 -0.09 -21.43
N ALA A 158 3.94 0.53 -21.43
CA ALA A 158 5.21 -0.21 -21.51
C ALA A 158 5.43 -1.08 -20.25
N ALA A 159 5.20 -0.52 -19.05
CA ALA A 159 5.28 -1.27 -17.80
C ALA A 159 4.31 -2.46 -17.78
N ILE A 160 3.03 -2.24 -18.12
CA ILE A 160 2.00 -3.29 -18.22
C ILE A 160 2.46 -4.41 -19.15
N ALA A 161 2.97 -4.07 -20.33
CA ALA A 161 3.38 -5.07 -21.32
C ALA A 161 4.51 -5.97 -20.79
N GLU A 162 5.40 -5.45 -19.97
CA GLU A 162 6.48 -6.23 -19.36
C GLU A 162 6.00 -7.03 -18.14
N THR A 163 5.10 -6.47 -17.32
CA THR A 163 4.44 -7.21 -16.23
C THR A 163 3.64 -8.40 -16.77
N ASP A 164 2.87 -8.22 -17.85
CA ASP A 164 2.05 -9.27 -18.46
C ASP A 164 2.90 -10.40 -19.07
N ARG A 165 4.13 -10.08 -19.50
CA ARG A 165 5.09 -11.07 -20.03
C ARG A 165 5.84 -11.82 -18.93
N ALA A 166 5.97 -11.21 -17.74
CA ALA A 166 6.66 -11.82 -16.63
C ALA A 166 5.93 -13.08 -16.14
N VAL A 167 6.68 -14.00 -15.53
CA VAL A 167 6.09 -15.18 -14.91
C VAL A 167 5.21 -14.71 -13.76
N LYS A 168 3.97 -15.21 -13.70
CA LYS A 168 3.03 -14.84 -12.64
C LYS A 168 3.67 -15.08 -11.26
N GLU A 169 3.51 -14.12 -10.36
CA GLU A 169 4.09 -14.13 -9.01
C GLU A 169 5.62 -13.98 -8.98
N SER A 170 6.33 -13.79 -10.10
CA SER A 170 7.76 -13.47 -10.06
C SER A 170 8.02 -12.06 -9.52
N PRO A 171 9.25 -11.77 -9.04
CA PRO A 171 9.62 -10.42 -8.64
C PRO A 171 9.37 -9.39 -9.74
N GLU A 172 9.65 -9.71 -11.00
CA GLU A 172 9.39 -8.82 -12.14
C GLU A 172 7.90 -8.48 -12.28
N ALA A 173 7.01 -9.46 -12.13
CA ALA A 173 5.56 -9.20 -12.17
C ALA A 173 5.10 -8.34 -10.99
N GLN A 174 5.61 -8.63 -9.79
CA GLN A 174 5.23 -7.91 -8.57
C GLN A 174 5.70 -6.45 -8.59
N PHE A 175 6.98 -6.22 -8.90
CA PHE A 175 7.54 -4.87 -8.99
C PHE A 175 7.09 -4.12 -10.24
N GLY A 176 6.73 -4.81 -11.33
CA GLY A 176 6.03 -4.21 -12.46
C GLY A 176 4.71 -3.56 -12.06
N GLY A 177 3.92 -4.24 -11.22
CA GLY A 177 2.71 -3.65 -10.64
C GLY A 177 2.93 -2.38 -9.81
N VAL A 178 4.13 -2.18 -9.24
CA VAL A 178 4.51 -0.93 -8.55
C VAL A 178 4.70 0.20 -9.56
N ILE A 179 5.43 -0.07 -10.65
CA ILE A 179 5.70 0.89 -11.72
C ILE A 179 4.38 1.30 -12.39
N GLU A 180 3.51 0.34 -12.69
CA GLU A 180 2.19 0.59 -13.28
C GLU A 180 1.31 1.49 -12.41
N ALA A 181 1.31 1.23 -11.09
CA ALA A 181 0.55 2.00 -10.12
C ALA A 181 1.09 3.44 -10.00
N ALA A 182 2.42 3.59 -10.02
CA ALA A 182 3.11 4.87 -9.91
C ALA A 182 2.98 5.76 -11.15
N THR A 183 2.67 5.22 -12.32
CA THR A 183 2.72 5.99 -13.59
C THR A 183 1.48 6.88 -13.80
N TRP A 184 1.24 7.78 -12.86
CA TRP A 184 0.24 8.85 -12.92
C TRP A 184 0.71 10.07 -12.14
N SER A 185 0.26 11.26 -12.54
CA SER A 185 0.47 12.48 -11.76
C SER A 185 -0.44 12.50 -10.51
N PRO A 186 0.10 12.73 -9.30
CA PRO A 186 -0.69 12.93 -8.07
C PRO A 186 -1.68 14.08 -8.15
N ARG A 187 -1.42 15.07 -9.02
CA ARG A 187 -2.31 16.22 -9.25
C ARG A 187 -3.62 15.81 -9.94
N THR A 188 -3.56 14.76 -10.77
CA THR A 188 -4.70 14.35 -11.61
C THR A 188 -5.27 12.98 -11.24
N SER A 189 -4.49 12.15 -10.54
CA SER A 189 -4.92 10.85 -10.04
C SER A 189 -5.05 10.87 -8.52
N ARG A 190 -6.29 10.72 -8.02
CA ARG A 190 -6.56 10.68 -6.59
C ARG A 190 -6.04 9.42 -5.89
N SER A 191 -5.75 8.33 -6.59
CA SER A 191 -5.37 7.05 -5.95
C SER A 191 -3.89 6.67 -6.13
N VAL A 192 -3.15 7.37 -7.00
CA VAL A 192 -1.79 6.97 -7.38
C VAL A 192 -0.88 6.70 -6.19
N VAL A 193 -0.84 7.60 -5.20
CA VAL A 193 0.04 7.44 -4.03
C VAL A 193 -0.35 6.21 -3.20
N SER A 194 -1.66 6.01 -2.94
CA SER A 194 -2.14 4.84 -2.19
C SER A 194 -1.96 3.53 -2.96
N ASP A 195 -2.11 3.54 -4.28
CA ASP A 195 -1.91 2.37 -5.12
C ASP A 195 -0.43 2.01 -5.21
N THR A 196 0.47 2.99 -5.39
CA THR A 196 1.92 2.77 -5.36
C THR A 196 2.36 2.21 -4.00
N PHE A 197 1.91 2.83 -2.91
CA PHE A 197 2.20 2.36 -1.54
C PHE A 197 1.77 0.90 -1.36
N ARG A 198 0.52 0.58 -1.68
CA ARG A 198 -0.04 -0.78 -1.52
C ARG A 198 0.69 -1.78 -2.40
N SER A 199 0.94 -1.45 -3.67
CA SER A 199 1.67 -2.32 -4.58
C SER A 199 3.09 -2.57 -4.09
N TRP A 200 3.78 -1.54 -3.60
CA TRP A 200 5.16 -1.66 -3.11
C TRP A 200 5.26 -2.54 -1.86
N VAL A 201 4.37 -2.33 -0.88
CA VAL A 201 4.32 -3.16 0.34
C VAL A 201 4.06 -4.62 -0.02
N ASN A 202 3.10 -4.89 -0.91
CA ASN A 202 2.78 -6.24 -1.33
C ASN A 202 3.94 -6.89 -2.10
N ALA A 203 4.56 -6.17 -3.05
CA ALA A 203 5.67 -6.70 -3.85
C ALA A 203 6.85 -7.12 -2.97
N ARG A 204 7.28 -6.26 -2.04
CA ARG A 204 8.39 -6.61 -1.13
C ARG A 204 8.03 -7.71 -0.16
N ARG A 205 6.80 -7.74 0.37
CA ARG A 205 6.32 -8.83 1.22
C ARG A 205 6.39 -10.15 0.46
N ASP A 206 5.82 -10.19 -0.73
CA ASP A 206 5.70 -11.43 -1.50
C ASP A 206 7.08 -11.93 -1.96
N ALA A 207 7.97 -11.04 -2.40
CA ALA A 207 9.35 -11.38 -2.71
C ALA A 207 10.12 -11.93 -1.49
N ALA A 208 9.96 -11.30 -0.31
CA ALA A 208 10.62 -11.75 0.93
C ALA A 208 10.07 -13.11 1.40
N VAL A 209 8.75 -13.31 1.31
CA VAL A 209 8.09 -14.58 1.63
C VAL A 209 8.56 -15.68 0.68
N GLN A 210 8.56 -15.44 -0.63
CA GLN A 210 9.02 -16.42 -1.61
C GLN A 210 10.46 -16.84 -1.40
N ARG A 211 11.36 -15.88 -1.10
CA ARG A 211 12.75 -16.19 -0.77
C ARG A 211 12.84 -17.13 0.43
N GLN A 212 12.15 -16.80 1.52
CA GLN A 212 12.18 -17.62 2.74
C GLN A 212 11.52 -19.00 2.56
N VAL A 213 10.46 -19.07 1.76
CA VAL A 213 9.82 -20.34 1.37
C VAL A 213 10.81 -21.23 0.63
N GLY A 214 11.54 -20.68 -0.35
CA GLY A 214 12.59 -21.39 -1.07
C GLY A 214 13.74 -21.85 -0.17
N GLU A 215 14.27 -20.96 0.67
CA GLU A 215 15.39 -21.25 1.58
C GLU A 215 15.05 -22.33 2.63
N ARG A 216 13.81 -22.33 3.12
CA ARG A 216 13.35 -23.26 4.17
C ARG A 216 12.66 -24.51 3.61
N GLY A 217 12.46 -24.60 2.29
CA GLY A 217 11.73 -25.68 1.64
C GLY A 217 10.27 -25.79 2.11
N LEU A 218 9.62 -24.64 2.40
CA LEU A 218 8.21 -24.62 2.78
C LEU A 218 7.33 -24.92 1.57
N LEU A 219 6.14 -25.47 1.82
CA LEU A 219 5.09 -25.55 0.82
C LEU A 219 4.70 -24.15 0.36
N THR A 220 4.56 -24.01 -0.96
CA THR A 220 3.99 -22.83 -1.59
C THR A 220 2.48 -22.74 -1.31
N VAL A 221 1.90 -21.56 -1.55
CA VAL A 221 0.43 -21.36 -1.49
C VAL A 221 -0.29 -22.30 -2.45
N LYS A 222 0.27 -22.50 -3.65
CA LYS A 222 -0.30 -23.39 -4.67
C LYS A 222 -0.32 -24.84 -4.19
N GLU A 223 0.79 -25.34 -3.64
CA GLU A 223 0.86 -26.70 -3.12
C GLU A 223 -0.08 -26.89 -1.92
N THR A 224 -0.11 -25.93 -1.01
CA THR A 224 -1.03 -25.93 0.14
C THR A 224 -2.48 -25.97 -0.33
N LYS A 225 -2.85 -25.13 -1.31
CA LYS A 225 -4.21 -25.13 -1.88
C LYS A 225 -4.56 -26.46 -2.54
N SER A 226 -3.67 -27.02 -3.36
CA SER A 226 -3.90 -28.33 -3.99
C SER A 226 -4.04 -29.45 -2.96
N LEU A 227 -3.31 -29.41 -1.85
CA LEU A 227 -3.45 -30.37 -0.76
C LEU A 227 -4.80 -30.22 -0.05
N LEU A 228 -5.21 -28.98 0.28
CA LEU A 228 -6.50 -28.72 0.91
C LEU A 228 -7.68 -29.14 0.02
N GLU A 229 -7.60 -28.88 -1.30
CA GLU A 229 -8.59 -29.34 -2.29
C GLU A 229 -8.65 -30.87 -2.36
N LYS A 230 -7.48 -31.53 -2.34
CA LYS A 230 -7.41 -32.99 -2.31
C LYS A 230 -8.06 -33.56 -1.05
N ILE A 231 -7.74 -33.01 0.13
CA ILE A 231 -8.35 -33.40 1.42
C ILE A 231 -9.87 -33.24 1.34
N HIS A 232 -10.33 -32.09 0.85
CA HIS A 232 -11.76 -31.81 0.70
C HIS A 232 -12.46 -32.86 -0.17
N GLU A 233 -11.93 -33.15 -1.37
CA GLU A 233 -12.55 -34.09 -2.30
C GLU A 233 -12.50 -35.54 -1.81
N GLU A 234 -11.44 -35.96 -1.13
CA GLU A 234 -11.36 -37.29 -0.52
C GLU A 234 -12.37 -37.48 0.60
N GLU A 235 -12.57 -36.48 1.44
CA GLU A 235 -13.52 -36.54 2.56
C GLU A 235 -14.97 -36.42 2.08
N LYS A 236 -15.24 -35.61 1.07
CA LYS A 236 -16.55 -35.50 0.42
C LYS A 236 -17.02 -36.84 -0.18
N LYS A 237 -16.12 -37.67 -0.69
CA LYS A 237 -16.43 -39.01 -1.23
C LYS A 237 -16.82 -40.03 -0.15
N LYS A 238 -16.36 -39.85 1.09
CA LYS A 238 -16.60 -40.78 2.21
C LYS A 238 -17.92 -40.49 2.94
N ARG A 239 -18.45 -39.26 2.82
CA ARG A 239 -19.63 -38.81 3.57
C ARG A 239 -20.94 -39.18 2.86
N LYS A 240 -21.91 -39.64 3.66
CA LYS A 240 -23.27 -39.96 3.18
C LYS A 240 -24.10 -38.70 2.93
N ASP A 241 -23.93 -37.68 3.77
CA ASP A 241 -24.50 -36.35 3.57
C ASP A 241 -23.47 -35.44 2.90
N LYS A 242 -23.80 -34.95 1.71
CA LYS A 242 -22.93 -34.04 0.93
C LYS A 242 -22.94 -32.60 1.45
N LYS A 243 -23.84 -32.26 2.38
CA LYS A 243 -23.95 -30.91 2.98
C LYS A 243 -23.21 -30.77 4.31
N GLU A 244 -22.68 -31.86 4.86
CA GLU A 244 -21.96 -31.84 6.12
C GLU A 244 -20.63 -31.06 5.97
N PHE A 245 -20.32 -30.20 6.95
CA PHE A 245 -19.13 -29.36 6.93
C PHE A 245 -17.85 -30.21 7.02
N ILE A 246 -16.86 -29.91 6.17
CA ILE A 246 -15.55 -30.57 6.17
C ILE A 246 -14.51 -29.60 6.73
N HIS A 247 -14.03 -29.88 7.94
CA HIS A 247 -12.97 -29.09 8.58
C HIS A 247 -11.59 -29.49 8.04
N VAL A 248 -11.28 -29.07 6.81
CA VAL A 248 -10.06 -29.47 6.07
C VAL A 248 -8.76 -29.16 6.83
N PHE A 249 -8.73 -28.10 7.64
CA PHE A 249 -7.54 -27.72 8.43
C PHE A 249 -7.28 -28.66 9.61
N GLY A 250 -8.33 -29.10 10.32
CA GLY A 250 -8.16 -30.11 11.38
C GLY A 250 -7.71 -31.45 10.81
N ILE A 251 -8.16 -31.79 9.61
CA ILE A 251 -7.72 -33.00 8.90
C ILE A 251 -6.27 -32.87 8.43
N LEU A 252 -5.88 -31.67 7.96
CA LEU A 252 -4.49 -31.37 7.62
C LEU A 252 -3.59 -31.53 8.85
N GLU A 253 -3.98 -30.98 10.00
CA GLU A 253 -3.23 -31.09 11.25
C GLU A 253 -3.05 -32.55 11.70
N GLU A 254 -4.11 -33.35 11.64
CA GLU A 254 -4.09 -34.75 12.10
C GLU A 254 -3.33 -35.68 11.13
N LYS A 255 -3.59 -35.57 9.82
CA LYS A 255 -3.11 -36.54 8.81
C LYS A 255 -1.83 -36.10 8.08
N TYR A 256 -1.57 -34.79 8.06
CA TYR A 256 -0.45 -34.18 7.33
C TYR A 256 0.29 -33.18 8.24
N PRO A 257 0.81 -33.61 9.41
CA PRO A 257 1.34 -32.70 10.42
C PRO A 257 2.54 -31.89 9.94
N LYS A 258 3.33 -32.41 8.98
CA LYS A 258 4.47 -31.70 8.40
C LYS A 258 4.01 -30.57 7.49
N GLU A 259 3.01 -30.83 6.66
CA GLU A 259 2.41 -29.87 5.74
C GLU A 259 1.62 -28.80 6.50
N HIS A 260 0.92 -29.20 7.57
CA HIS A 260 0.30 -28.26 8.51
C HIS A 260 1.35 -27.34 9.15
N ALA A 261 2.44 -27.89 9.68
CA ALA A 261 3.53 -27.10 10.25
C ALA A 261 4.13 -26.15 9.23
N SER A 262 4.35 -26.61 8.00
CA SER A 262 4.83 -25.78 6.88
C SER A 262 3.87 -24.64 6.54
N MET A 263 2.56 -24.89 6.50
CA MET A 263 1.54 -23.86 6.28
C MET A 263 1.54 -22.82 7.40
N MET A 264 1.62 -23.27 8.66
CA MET A 264 1.68 -22.36 9.81
C MET A 264 2.97 -21.55 9.85
N ASP A 265 4.10 -22.13 9.42
CA ASP A 265 5.36 -21.41 9.22
C ASP A 265 5.27 -20.38 8.09
N PHE A 266 4.61 -20.72 6.98
CA PHE A 266 4.33 -19.80 5.88
C PHE A 266 3.50 -18.60 6.36
N LEU A 267 2.39 -18.84 7.06
CA LEU A 267 1.50 -17.77 7.56
C LEU A 267 2.23 -16.87 8.57
N ARG A 268 3.03 -17.44 9.47
CA ARG A 268 3.87 -16.66 10.40
C ARG A 268 4.89 -15.80 9.65
N THR A 269 5.52 -16.35 8.61
CA THR A 269 6.47 -15.63 7.78
C THR A 269 5.79 -14.48 7.03
N GLN A 270 4.66 -14.74 6.40
CA GLN A 270 3.88 -13.72 5.68
C GLN A 270 3.44 -12.59 6.60
N HIS A 271 2.94 -12.91 7.80
CA HIS A 271 2.54 -11.89 8.78
C HIS A 271 3.74 -11.03 9.22
N LYS A 272 4.88 -11.66 9.56
CA LYS A 272 6.11 -10.95 9.94
C LYS A 272 6.60 -10.02 8.83
N GLU A 273 6.68 -10.51 7.59
CA GLU A 273 7.10 -9.70 6.46
C GLU A 273 6.10 -8.58 6.14
N SER A 274 4.80 -8.82 6.32
CA SER A 274 3.79 -7.77 6.16
C SER A 274 4.03 -6.60 7.12
N LEU A 275 4.27 -6.88 8.41
CA LEU A 275 4.58 -5.86 9.40
C LEU A 275 5.87 -5.12 9.05
N GLN A 276 6.93 -5.84 8.70
CA GLN A 276 8.22 -5.24 8.38
C GLN A 276 8.16 -4.31 7.16
N GLN A 277 7.52 -4.75 6.07
CA GLN A 277 7.42 -3.91 4.86
C GLN A 277 6.48 -2.72 5.07
N TRP A 278 5.47 -2.89 5.91
CA TRP A 278 4.62 -1.79 6.31
C TRP A 278 5.38 -0.73 7.13
N GLU A 279 6.17 -1.13 8.14
CA GLU A 279 6.99 -0.21 8.93
C GLU A 279 7.98 0.56 8.04
N ASN A 280 8.63 -0.14 7.10
CA ASN A 280 9.52 0.48 6.12
C ASN A 280 8.78 1.53 5.27
N ALA A 281 7.57 1.20 4.81
CA ALA A 281 6.77 2.10 4.01
C ALA A 281 6.31 3.31 4.82
N LEU A 282 5.85 3.14 6.06
CA LEU A 282 5.50 4.26 6.95
C LEU A 282 6.71 5.16 7.19
N GLY A 283 7.90 4.59 7.41
CA GLY A 283 9.14 5.37 7.53
C GLY A 283 9.43 6.25 6.31
N ILE A 284 9.16 5.76 5.10
CA ILE A 284 9.26 6.57 3.87
C ILE A 284 8.23 7.71 3.88
N LEU A 285 6.97 7.41 4.24
CA LEU A 285 5.90 8.42 4.28
C LEU A 285 6.24 9.55 5.25
N LEU A 286 6.59 9.19 6.49
CA LEU A 286 6.93 10.14 7.54
C LEU A 286 8.18 10.95 7.17
N GLY A 287 9.23 10.30 6.67
CA GLY A 287 10.49 10.98 6.30
C GLY A 287 10.32 12.03 5.20
N VAL A 288 9.42 11.82 4.22
CA VAL A 288 9.14 12.83 3.20
C VAL A 288 8.41 14.04 3.78
N PHE A 289 7.44 13.82 4.66
CA PHE A 289 6.71 14.92 5.28
C PHE A 289 7.53 15.67 6.35
N GLU A 290 8.39 14.99 7.10
CA GLU A 290 9.33 15.60 8.03
C GLU A 290 10.33 16.50 7.30
N ALA A 291 10.89 16.05 6.17
CA ALA A 291 11.78 16.88 5.35
C ALA A 291 11.10 18.16 4.83
N ALA A 292 9.78 18.13 4.63
CA ALA A 292 9.01 19.29 4.21
C ALA A 292 8.80 20.34 5.32
N HIS A 293 8.96 19.98 6.59
CA HIS A 293 8.91 20.93 7.71
C HIS A 293 10.14 21.83 7.80
N CYS A 294 11.20 21.55 7.03
CA CYS A 294 12.46 22.27 7.09
C CYS A 294 12.84 22.95 5.75
N PRO A 295 12.09 23.96 5.25
CA PRO A 295 12.50 24.66 4.05
C PRO A 295 13.73 25.56 4.26
N ASP A 296 13.96 26.08 5.48
CA ASP A 296 14.84 27.25 5.73
C ASP A 296 15.90 27.09 6.85
N ARG A 297 16.45 25.90 7.10
CA ARG A 297 17.64 25.75 7.98
C ARG A 297 18.85 25.20 7.25
N CYS A 298 19.30 25.92 6.21
CA CYS A 298 20.67 25.85 5.70
C CYS A 298 20.91 27.02 4.73
N THR A 299 20.88 28.24 5.25
CA THR A 299 21.69 29.34 4.71
C THR A 299 22.70 29.70 5.80
N CYS A 300 23.89 29.12 5.67
CA CYS A 300 25.12 29.58 6.33
C CYS A 300 26.14 29.82 5.22
#